data_AF-T1A4Q4-F1
#
_entry.id   AF-T1A4Q4-F1
#
_cell.length_a   1.000
_cell.length_b   1.000
_cell.length_c   1.000
_cell.angle_alpha   90.00
_cell.angle_beta   90.00
_cell.angle_gamma   90.00
#
_symmetry.space_group_name_H-M   'P 1'
#
loop_
_entity.id
_entity.type
_entity.pdbx_description
1 polymer ?
#
loop_
_entity_poly.entity_id
_entity_poly.type
_entity_poly.pdbx_seq_one_letter_code
_entity_poly.pdbx_strand_id
1 'polypeptide(L)'
;MTIELGEVMASKSGSVDPAKFLDEIFDLYSIPAFDRGEPEVVAGREIGSAKQIVGPEDVLLSKIVPHIRRAWVVGANRGRRIIASGEWIVFRSP
;
A
#
# COMPACT_ATOMS: atom_id res chain seq x y z
N MET A 1 12.66 -24.81 0.25
CA MET A 1 12.35 -24.32 1.61
C MET A 1 10.96 -23.73 1.57
N THR A 2 10.09 -24.10 2.51
CA THR A 2 8.74 -23.54 2.65
C THR A 2 8.70 -22.71 3.92
N ILE A 3 8.01 -21.57 3.89
CA ILE A 3 7.83 -20.68 5.05
C ILE A 3 6.34 -20.53 5.33
N GLU A 4 5.97 -20.19 6.55
CA GLU A 4 4.57 -19.89 6.85
C GLU A 4 4.21 -18.50 6.31
N LEU A 5 3.04 -18.34 5.69
CA LEU A 5 2.61 -17.05 5.15
C LEU A 5 2.51 -15.96 6.24
N GLY A 6 2.24 -16.36 7.48
CA GLY A 6 2.22 -15.46 8.64
C GLY A 6 3.59 -14.86 8.95
N GLU A 7 4.70 -15.54 8.63
CA GLU A 7 6.06 -15.07 8.90
C GLU A 7 6.45 -13.87 8.04
N VAL A 8 5.86 -13.75 6.83
CA VAL A 8 6.09 -12.64 5.90
C VAL A 8 5.01 -11.56 5.98
N MET A 9 3.98 -11.72 6.81
CA MET A 9 2.95 -10.70 6.96
C MET A 9 3.54 -9.49 7.69
N ALA A 10 3.44 -8.30 7.09
CA ALA A 10 3.91 -7.04 7.65
C ALA A 10 2.97 -6.56 8.78
N SER A 11 2.97 -7.29 9.89
CA SER A 11 2.14 -7.07 11.08
C SER A 11 2.37 -5.71 11.77
N LYS A 12 3.45 -5.00 11.41
CA LYS A 12 3.80 -3.66 11.90
C LYS A 12 4.10 -2.66 10.76
N SER A 13 3.43 -2.77 9.61
CA SER A 13 3.43 -1.67 8.64
C SER A 13 2.93 -0.40 9.35
N GLY A 14 3.77 0.63 9.45
CA GLY A 14 3.39 1.89 10.11
C GLY A 14 2.12 2.48 9.49
N SER A 15 1.43 3.35 10.21
CA SER A 15 0.26 4.07 9.68
C SER A 15 0.58 5.55 9.56
N VAL A 16 0.04 6.18 8.52
CA VAL A 16 0.09 7.63 8.34
C VAL A 16 -1.33 8.14 8.13
N ASP A 17 -1.60 9.31 8.72
CA ASP A 17 -2.77 10.11 8.41
C ASP A 17 -2.32 11.22 7.45
N PRO A 18 -2.57 11.09 6.13
CA PRO A 18 -2.07 12.05 5.13
C PRO A 18 -2.67 13.44 5.29
N ALA A 19 -3.83 13.57 5.94
CA ALA A 19 -4.45 14.86 6.25
C ALA A 19 -3.59 15.71 7.20
N LYS A 20 -2.62 15.11 7.90
CA LYS A 20 -1.61 15.83 8.71
C LYS A 20 -0.42 16.33 7.89
N PHE A 21 -0.32 15.94 6.62
CA PHE A 21 0.77 16.24 5.70
C PHE A 21 0.21 16.81 4.38
N LEU A 22 -0.50 17.94 4.49
CA LEU A 22 -1.36 18.49 3.43
C LEU A 22 -0.66 18.69 2.07
N ASP A 23 0.62 19.08 2.10
CA ASP A 23 1.43 19.40 0.91
C ASP A 23 2.40 18.28 0.52
N GLU A 24 2.50 17.22 1.32
CA GLU A 24 3.31 16.05 0.96
C GLU A 24 2.60 15.29 -0.16
N ILE A 25 3.36 14.94 -1.21
CA ILE A 25 2.87 14.12 -2.31
C ILE A 25 3.23 12.66 -2.03
N PHE A 26 2.24 11.79 -2.11
CA PHE A 26 2.36 10.37 -1.83
C PHE A 26 2.22 9.54 -3.10
N ASP A 27 2.83 8.35 -3.11
CA ASP A 27 2.45 7.27 -4.03
C ASP A 27 1.40 6.40 -3.32
N LEU A 28 0.14 6.51 -3.75
CA LEU A 28 -1.00 5.82 -3.15
C LEU A 28 -1.38 4.56 -3.93
N TYR A 29 -1.21 3.42 -3.27
CA TYR A 29 -1.64 2.11 -3.74
C TYR A 29 -3.06 1.82 -3.22
N SER A 30 -4.08 2.21 -3.99
CA SER A 30 -5.50 1.96 -3.69
C SER A 30 -6.08 0.83 -4.57
N ILE A 31 -7.26 0.29 -4.21
CA ILE A 31 -7.95 -0.68 -5.08
C ILE A 31 -8.31 -0.05 -6.44
N PRO A 32 -8.85 1.18 -6.51
CA PRO A 32 -9.04 1.87 -7.79
C PRO A 32 -7.76 2.09 -8.59
N ALA A 33 -6.64 2.41 -7.91
CA ALA A 33 -5.33 2.57 -8.55
C ALA A 33 -4.85 1.25 -9.18
N PHE A 34 -5.03 0.12 -8.49
CA PHE A 34 -4.74 -1.21 -9.02
C PHE A 34 -5.54 -1.49 -10.29
N ASP A 35 -6.85 -1.21 -10.28
CA ASP A 35 -7.72 -1.44 -11.43
C ASP A 35 -7.34 -0.57 -12.64
N ARG A 36 -6.63 0.56 -12.43
CA ARG A 36 -6.03 1.39 -13.48
C ARG A 36 -4.61 0.99 -13.88
N GLY A 37 -3.95 0.15 -13.09
CA GLY A 37 -2.62 -0.38 -13.35
C GLY A 37 -1.43 0.46 -12.83
N GLU A 38 -1.68 1.57 -12.12
CA GLU A 38 -0.62 2.44 -11.60
C GLU A 38 -1.01 3.12 -10.28
N PRO A 39 -0.06 3.36 -9.36
CA PRO A 39 -0.33 4.07 -8.12
C PRO A 39 -0.69 5.55 -8.36
N GLU A 40 -1.55 6.10 -7.53
CA GLU A 40 -1.94 7.51 -7.61
C GLU A 40 -0.85 8.40 -7.01
N VAL A 41 -0.44 9.43 -7.74
CA VAL A 41 0.45 10.49 -7.21
C VAL A 41 -0.44 11.63 -6.72
N VAL A 42 -0.61 11.75 -5.41
CA VAL A 42 -1.68 12.58 -4.83
C VAL A 42 -1.22 13.29 -3.56
N ALA A 43 -1.70 14.52 -3.33
CA ALA A 43 -1.35 15.31 -2.16
C ALA A 43 -2.08 14.80 -0.90
N GLY A 44 -1.44 14.92 0.27
CA GLY A 44 -2.03 14.48 1.54
C GLY A 44 -3.41 15.08 1.83
N ARG A 45 -3.64 16.33 1.42
CA ARG A 45 -4.94 17.02 1.55
C ARG A 45 -6.09 16.34 0.80
N GLU A 46 -5.82 15.55 -0.22
CA GLU A 46 -6.82 14.88 -1.06
C GLU A 46 -7.15 13.47 -0.55
N ILE A 47 -6.38 12.96 0.42
CA ILE A 47 -6.56 11.61 0.97
C ILE A 47 -7.33 11.68 2.29
N GLY A 48 -8.62 11.32 2.25
CA GLY A 48 -9.54 11.47 3.39
C GLY A 48 -9.50 10.36 4.46
N SER A 49 -8.50 9.48 4.48
CA SER A 49 -8.40 8.43 5.49
C SER A 49 -6.96 7.97 5.71
N ALA A 50 -6.69 7.40 6.89
CA ALA A 50 -5.40 6.82 7.22
C ALA A 50 -4.98 5.73 6.20
N LYS A 51 -3.67 5.59 6.02
CA LYS A 51 -3.05 4.66 5.08
C LYS A 51 -1.91 3.89 5.74
N GLN A 52 -1.69 2.68 5.24
CA GLN A 52 -0.56 1.85 5.64
C GLN A 52 0.69 2.35 4.93
N ILE A 53 1.82 2.46 5.64
CA ILE A 53 3.12 2.78 5.05
C ILE A 53 3.67 1.48 4.47
N VAL A 54 3.96 1.51 3.17
CA VAL A 54 4.55 0.38 2.43
C VAL A 54 5.87 0.79 1.80
N GLY A 55 6.68 -0.18 1.42
CA GLY A 55 7.99 0.02 0.81
C GLY A 55 8.08 -0.72 -0.53
N PRO A 56 9.11 -0.41 -1.33
CA PRO A 56 9.41 -1.19 -2.54
C PRO A 56 9.45 -2.69 -2.25
N GLU A 57 9.00 -3.49 -3.21
CA GLU A 57 8.96 -4.96 -3.15
C GLU A 57 7.94 -5.56 -2.17
N ASP A 58 7.22 -4.74 -1.39
CA ASP A 58 6.05 -5.22 -0.65
C ASP A 58 5.03 -5.83 -1.61
N VAL A 59 4.42 -6.93 -1.21
CA VAL A 59 3.31 -7.58 -1.93
C VAL A 59 2.01 -7.26 -1.21
N LEU A 60 1.11 -6.60 -1.93
CA LEU A 60 -0.22 -6.22 -1.47
C LEU A 60 -1.24 -7.25 -1.95
N LEU A 61 -2.00 -7.85 -1.04
CA LEU A 61 -3.10 -8.77 -1.35
C LEU A 61 -4.43 -8.17 -0.90
N SER A 62 -5.43 -8.12 -1.77
CA SER A 62 -6.70 -7.48 -1.43
C SER A 62 -7.50 -8.27 -0.40
N LYS A 63 -8.06 -7.57 0.60
CA LYS A 63 -9.01 -8.12 1.59
C LYS A 63 -10.45 -8.12 1.12
N ILE A 64 -10.77 -7.34 0.09
CA ILE A 64 -12.15 -7.12 -0.37
C ILE A 64 -12.37 -7.77 -1.72
N VAL A 65 -13.60 -8.23 -1.95
CA VAL A 65 -14.03 -8.79 -3.25
C VAL A 65 -13.06 -9.91 -3.73
N PRO A 66 -12.84 -10.96 -2.93
CA PRO A 66 -11.73 -11.92 -3.12
C PRO A 66 -11.79 -12.74 -4.42
N HIS A 67 -12.94 -12.76 -5.10
CA HIS A 67 -13.04 -13.39 -6.42
C HIS A 67 -12.29 -12.59 -7.51
N ILE A 68 -12.06 -11.29 -7.30
CA ILE A 68 -11.17 -10.49 -8.13
C ILE A 68 -9.76 -10.66 -7.59
N ARG A 69 -8.93 -11.39 -8.33
CA ARG A 69 -7.57 -11.77 -7.93
C ARG A 69 -6.63 -10.56 -8.01
N ARG A 70 -6.67 -9.70 -7.00
CA ARG A 70 -5.80 -8.52 -6.90
C ARG A 70 -4.61 -8.81 -6.01
N ALA A 71 -3.43 -8.84 -6.63
CA ALA A 71 -2.15 -8.83 -5.96
C ALA A 71 -1.24 -7.81 -6.64
N TRP A 72 -0.57 -6.95 -5.88
CA TRP A 72 0.24 -5.86 -6.41
C TRP A 72 1.62 -5.84 -5.76
N VAL A 73 2.67 -5.76 -6.56
CA VAL A 73 4.04 -5.51 -6.07
C VAL A 73 4.27 -4.00 -6.05
N VAL A 74 4.69 -3.48 -4.91
CA VAL A 74 5.03 -2.06 -4.76
C VAL A 74 6.30 -1.75 -5.55
N GLY A 75 6.21 -0.76 -6.43
CA GLY A 75 7.31 -0.32 -7.27
C GLY A 75 8.44 0.41 -6.52
N ALA A 76 9.47 0.80 -7.27
CA ALA A 76 10.61 1.53 -6.73
C ALA A 76 10.20 2.86 -6.09
N ASN A 77 10.94 3.26 -5.04
CA ASN A 77 10.76 4.55 -4.39
C ASN A 77 11.19 5.69 -5.33
N ARG A 78 10.31 6.67 -5.51
CA ARG A 78 10.53 7.84 -6.39
C ARG A 78 10.77 9.15 -5.61
N GLY A 79 11.28 9.06 -4.39
CA GLY A 79 11.45 10.19 -3.47
C GLY A 79 10.16 10.64 -2.78
N ARG A 80 9.08 9.87 -2.92
CA ARG A 80 7.80 10.09 -2.25
C ARG A 80 7.53 8.95 -1.27
N ARG A 81 6.87 9.27 -0.16
CA ARG A 81 6.42 8.24 0.76
C ARG A 81 5.36 7.38 0.07
N ILE A 82 5.54 6.06 0.15
CA ILE A 82 4.62 5.11 -0.46
C ILE A 82 3.62 4.64 0.60
N ILE A 83 2.35 4.70 0.25
CA ILE A 83 1.25 4.37 1.16
C ILE A 83 0.23 3.48 0.44
N ALA A 84 -0.43 2.62 1.19
CA ALA A 84 -1.44 1.69 0.67
C ALA A 84 -2.76 1.86 1.43
N SER A 85 -3.87 1.61 0.72
CA SER A 85 -5.19 1.61 1.35
C SER A 85 -5.31 0.52 2.41
N GLY A 86 -6.17 0.76 3.40
CA GLY A 86 -6.44 -0.18 4.48
C GLY A 86 -7.08 -1.50 4.00
N GLU A 87 -7.51 -1.61 2.75
CA GLU A 87 -8.03 -2.84 2.15
C GLU A 87 -6.94 -3.84 1.72
N TRP A 88 -5.65 -3.52 1.85
CA TRP A 88 -4.57 -4.45 1.55
C TRP A 88 -4.11 -5.25 2.79
N ILE A 89 -3.68 -6.48 2.55
CA ILE A 89 -2.76 -7.23 3.42
C ILE A 89 -1.38 -7.01 2.82
N VAL A 90 -0.43 -6.59 3.64
CA VAL A 90 0.94 -6.32 3.21
C VAL A 90 1.82 -7.50 3.59
N PHE A 91 2.55 -8.04 2.63
CA PHE A 91 3.59 -9.04 2.83
C PHE A 91 4.94 -8.45 2.48
N ARG A 92 5.95 -8.75 3.30
CA ARG A 92 7.31 -8.26 3.16
C ARG A 92 8.27 -9.41 3.40
N SER A 93 9.24 -9.56 2.50
CA SER A 93 10.35 -10.49 2.74
C SER A 93 11.12 -10.04 3.99
N PRO A 94 11.51 -10.97 4.90
CA PRO A 94 12.40 -10.65 6.01
C PRO A 94 13.76 -10.13 5.53
#